data_AF-A0A0T5ZT62-F1
#
_entry.id   AF-A0A0T5ZT62-F1
#
_cell.length_a   1.000
_cell.length_b   1.000
_cell.length_c   1.000
_cell.angle_alpha   90.00
_cell.angle_beta   90.00
_cell.angle_gamma   90.00
#
_symmetry.space_group_name_H-M   'P 1'
#
loop_
_entity.id
_entity.type
_entity.pdbx_description
1 polymer ?
#
loop_
_entity_poly.entity_id
_entity_poly.type
_entity_poly.pdbx_seq_one_letter_code
_entity_poly.pdbx_strand_id
1 'polypeptide(L)' 'MPVILHEKDEGIWLDPQLSDTERLSKLLKPYPSDHMRAYKVSTLVNSPKNDTPECIEPKDD' A
#
# COMPACT_ATOMS: atom_id res chain seq x y z
N MET A 1 5.78 1.00 6.87
CA MET A 1 4.54 0.39 6.34
C MET A 1 3.58 1.51 6.01
N PRO A 2 3.02 1.56 4.80
CA PRO A 2 2.00 2.56 4.46
C PRO A 2 0.70 2.31 5.23
N VAL A 3 -0.13 3.35 5.36
CA VAL A 3 -1.53 3.21 5.76
C VAL A 3 -2.30 2.75 4.53
N ILE A 4 -2.73 1.49 4.53
CA ILE A 4 -3.55 0.91 3.45
C ILE A 4 -5.00 0.90 3.93
N LEU A 5 -5.89 1.47 3.13
CA LEU A 5 -7.32 1.52 3.41
C LEU A 5 -8.01 0.25 2.89
N HIS A 6 -9.15 -0.10 3.49
CA HIS A 6 -10.09 -0.99 2.81
C HIS A 6 -10.83 -0.20 1.72
N GLU A 7 -11.21 -0.87 0.63
CA GLU A 7 -11.92 -0.26 -0.50
C GLU A 7 -13.17 0.53 -0.04
N LYS A 8 -13.94 -0.02 0.91
CA LYS A 8 -15.12 0.64 1.49
C LYS A 8 -14.86 1.98 2.17
N ASP A 9 -13.62 2.23 2.60
CA ASP A 9 -13.23 3.42 3.34
C ASP A 9 -12.67 4.52 2.41
N GLU A 10 -12.48 4.24 1.11
CA GLU A 10 -11.96 5.19 0.12
C GLU A 10 -12.81 6.46 0.03
N GLY A 11 -14.15 6.31 0.00
CA GLY A 11 -15.06 7.45 -0.07
C GLY A 11 -14.96 8.37 1.16
N ILE A 12 -14.70 7.81 2.35
CA ILE A 12 -14.48 8.60 3.57
C ILE A 12 -13.14 9.35 3.47
N TRP A 13 -12.12 8.71 2.93
CA TRP A 13 -10.79 9.31 2.78
C TRP A 13 -10.75 10.46 1.77
N LEU A 14 -11.50 10.35 0.68
CA LEU A 14 -11.49 11.32 -0.43
C LEU A 14 -12.52 12.45 -0.27
N ASP A 15 -13.40 12.40 0.74
CA ASP A 15 -14.44 13.43 0.93
C ASP A 15 -13.83 14.76 1.43
N PRO A 16 -13.79 15.82 0.60
CA PRO A 16 -13.21 17.10 0.99
C PRO A 16 -14.07 17.87 2.01
N GLN A 17 -15.33 17.48 2.21
CA GLN A 17 -16.22 18.09 3.20
C GLN A 17 -16.08 17.44 4.59
N LEU A 18 -15.41 16.28 4.67
CA LEU A 18 -15.20 15.58 5.93
C LEU A 18 -14.01 16.20 6.70
N SER A 19 -14.33 17.04 7.69
CA SER A 19 -13.34 17.69 8.57
C SER A 19 -13.18 17.03 9.94
N ASP A 20 -13.92 15.94 10.21
CA ASP A 20 -13.85 15.19 11.46
C ASP A 20 -12.55 14.38 11.53
N THR A 21 -11.56 14.96 12.21
CA THR A 21 -10.23 14.37 12.40
C THR A 21 -10.26 13.10 13.25
N GLU A 22 -11.19 12.97 14.19
CA GLU A 22 -11.30 11.77 15.02
C GLU A 22 -11.75 10.58 14.16
N ARG A 23 -12.74 10.81 13.30
CA ARG A 23 -13.20 9.79 12.34
C ARG A 23 -12.10 9.40 11.35
N LEU A 24 -11.35 10.37 10.82
CA LEU A 24 -10.23 10.10 9.91
C LEU A 24 -9.10 9.33 10.61
N SER A 25 -8.79 9.65 11.87
CA SER A 25 -7.74 8.96 12.63
C SER A 25 -7.98 7.46 12.77
N LYS A 26 -9.25 7.02 12.77
CA LYS A 26 -9.63 5.60 12.86
C LYS A 26 -9.26 4.79 11.61
N LEU A 27 -8.99 5.48 10.48
CA LEU A 27 -8.48 4.87 9.25
C LEU A 27 -6.95 4.69 9.27
N LEU A 28 -6.23 5.45 10.11
CA LEU A 28 -4.76 5.47 10.18
C LEU A 28 -4.20 4.33 11.03
N LYS A 29 -4.53 3.10 10.66
CA LYS A 29 -4.10 1.89 11.36
C LYS A 29 -3.38 0.92 10.41
N PRO A 30 -2.53 0.03 10.93
CA PRO A 30 -1.93 -1.03 10.12
C PRO A 30 -3.00 -1.88 9.44
N TYR A 31 -2.77 -2.22 8.18
CA TYR A 31 -3.62 -3.15 7.45
C TYR A 31 -3.34 -4.59 7.90
N PRO A 32 -4.35 -5.48 7.98
CA PRO A 32 -4.15 -6.86 8.43
C PRO A 32 -3.12 -7.59 7.55
N SER A 33 -2.05 -8.12 8.16
CA SER A 33 -0.99 -8.84 7.46
C SER A 33 -1.49 -10.08 6.74
N ASP A 34 -2.53 -10.73 7.28
CA ASP A 34 -3.13 -11.95 6.72
C ASP A 34 -3.81 -11.68 5.37
N HIS A 35 -4.09 -10.42 5.06
CA HIS A 35 -4.64 -9.97 3.78
C HIS A 35 -3.54 -9.50 2.82
N MET A 36 -2.26 -9.71 3.17
CA MET A 36 -1.10 -9.29 2.40
C MET A 36 -0.19 -10.48 2.09
N ARG A 37 0.51 -10.42 0.97
CA ARG A 37 1.58 -11.35 0.61
C ARG A 37 2.82 -10.57 0.21
N ALA A 38 3.99 -11.06 0.61
CA ALA A 38 5.29 -10.56 0.18
C ALA A 38 6.11 -11.71 -0.40
N TYR A 39 7.00 -11.39 -1.34
CA TYR A 39 7.96 -12.31 -1.93
C TYR A 39 9.24 -11.54 -2.31
N LYS A 40 10.35 -12.27 -2.44
CA LYS A 40 11.65 -11.70 -2.80
C LYS A 40 11.67 -11.34 -4.28
N VAL A 41 12.26 -10.20 -4.61
CA VAL A 41 12.45 -9.73 -5.99
C VAL A 41 13.94 -9.49 -6.27
N SER A 42 14.28 -9.24 -7.54
CA SER A 42 15.63 -8.88 -7.95
C SER A 42 16.07 -7.51 -7.38
N THR A 43 17.36 -7.32 -7.15
CA THR A 43 17.92 -5.99 -6.81
C THR A 43 17.89 -5.01 -7.98
N LEU A 44 17.43 -5.45 -9.16
CA LEU A 44 17.19 -4.61 -10.34
C LEU A 44 16.35 -3.37 -9.98
N VAL A 45 15.33 -3.54 -9.13
CA VAL A 45 14.39 -2.47 -8.70
C VAL A 45 15.06 -1.34 -7.92
N ASN A 46 16.29 -1.54 -7.39
CA ASN A 46 16.98 -0.52 -6.60
C ASN A 46 17.40 0.70 -7.42
N SER A 47 17.45 0.58 -8.76
CA SER A 47 17.74 1.71 -9.66
C SER A 47 16.43 2.22 -10.26
N PRO A 48 16.06 3.50 -10.06
CA PRO A 48 14.83 4.06 -10.62
C PRO A 48 14.85 4.20 -12.15
N LYS A 49 15.98 3.91 -12.80
CA LYS A 49 16.07 3.85 -14.27
C LYS A 49 15.44 2.58 -14.85
N ASN A 50 15.21 1.56 -14.03
CA ASN A 50 14.67 0.27 -14.45
C ASN A 50 13.15 0.27 -14.23
N ASP A 51 12.40 0.60 -15.28
CA ASP A 51 10.94 0.57 -15.30
C ASP A 51 10.46 -0.59 -16.19
N THR A 52 10.66 -1.81 -15.70
CA THR A 52 10.36 -3.04 -16.43
C THR A 52 9.65 -4.05 -15.52
N PRO A 53 8.86 -5.00 -16.06
CA PRO A 53 8.11 -5.98 -15.26
C PRO A 53 8.98 -6.80 -14.28
N GLU A 54 10.22 -7.07 -14.65
CA GLU A 54 11.19 -7.86 -13.87
C GLU A 54 11.49 -7.23 -12.49
N CYS A 55 11.19 -5.94 -12.29
CA CYS A 55 11.31 -5.27 -11.00
C CYS A 55 10.37 -5.84 -9.91
N ILE A 56 9.26 -6.46 -10.31
CA ILE A 56 8.27 -7.04 -9.38
C ILE A 56 8.11 -8.55 -9.57
N GLU A 57 8.87 -9.19 -10.46
CA GLU A 57 8.77 -10.64 -10.62
C GLU A 57 9.39 -11.37 -9.41
N PRO A 58 8.77 -12.48 -8.95
CA PRO A 58 9.36 -13.32 -7.92
C PRO A 58 10.73 -13.82 -8.34
N LYS A 59 11.70 -13.69 -7.44
CA LYS A 59 13.02 -14.29 -7.64
C LYS A 59 12.96 -15.74 -7.15
N ASP A 60 13.10 -16.69 -8.07
CA ASP A 60 13.43 -18.07 -7.75
C ASP A 60 14.87 -18.11 -7.18
N ASP A 61 15.06 -18.79 -6.05
CA ASP A 61 16.38 -18.93 -5.40
C ASP A 61 17.33 -19.86 -6.18
#